data_AF-E6VJX6-F1
#
_entry.id   AF-E6VJX6-F1
#
_cell.length_a   1.000
_cell.length_b   1.000
_cell.length_c   1.000
_cell.angle_alpha   90.00
_cell.angle_beta   90.00
_cell.angle_gamma   90.00
#
_symmetry.space_group_name_H-M   'P 1'
#
loop_
_entity.id
_entity.type
_entity.pdbx_description
1 polymer ?
#
loop_
_entity_poly.entity_id
_entity_poly.type
_entity_poly.pdbx_seq_one_letter_code
_entity_poly.pdbx_strand_id
1 'polypeptide(L)'
;MAEDTATNAGIAGHGATRLPSVEIDSYNIEIKDDDGFLGDRACRGAFQRLLDDWRKPLREAGDDPFGRRDTKKIAKGALDEALTSDDVAAAAVVHSAIEDFAQELAYVTKRFLRTKAWADTECIVVGGGFRQSRVGELAIARTDILLKAEGHAVDLVPIRFHPDEAGLIGCLHLAPSWIFEAHDSILAVDIGGSNIRCGVVETAWKKAPDLSKASVWKSDLWRHAEDEPTREGAVKRLTRMLKDLIAQAEDEGFKLAPFIGISCPGVINADGSIEKGAQNLPGNWESSKFHLPRSLLEGIPMIGKHDTAILMHNDGVAQGLSEVPFMQDFERWGVLTIGTGLGNARFTNRRDKDKAKKEREKDKDKEKDKDKGKKDKDSKEKA
;
A
#
# COMPACT_ATOMS: atom_id res chain seq x y z
N MET A 1 -34.61 18.23 -2.86
CA MET A 1 -34.21 19.50 -3.49
C MET A 1 -32.71 19.40 -3.71
N ALA A 2 -32.32 19.19 -4.98
CA ALA A 2 -30.96 19.09 -5.56
C ALA A 2 -29.83 18.54 -4.68
N GLU A 3 -29.47 17.27 -4.89
CA GLU A 3 -28.14 16.74 -4.54
C GLU A 3 -27.10 17.42 -5.43
N ASP A 4 -26.50 18.51 -4.94
CA ASP A 4 -25.23 19.02 -5.48
C ASP A 4 -24.12 18.02 -5.14
N THR A 5 -24.07 16.95 -5.92
CA THR A 5 -22.87 16.16 -6.14
C THR A 5 -21.88 17.08 -6.83
N ALA A 6 -21.11 17.82 -6.03
CA ALA A 6 -19.96 18.59 -6.49
C ALA A 6 -19.21 17.71 -7.50
N THR A 7 -19.20 18.17 -8.73
CA THR A 7 -18.96 17.39 -9.93
C THR A 7 -17.52 16.90 -9.96
N ASN A 8 -17.28 15.67 -9.48
CA ASN A 8 -16.12 14.91 -9.96
C ASN A 8 -16.27 14.92 -11.49
N ALA A 9 -15.30 15.49 -12.20
CA ALA A 9 -15.36 15.81 -13.63
C ALA A 9 -15.44 14.56 -14.54
N GLY A 10 -16.39 13.66 -14.31
CA GLY A 10 -16.59 12.40 -15.04
C GLY A 10 -15.46 11.39 -14.92
N ILE A 11 -14.43 11.62 -14.10
CA ILE A 11 -13.20 10.79 -14.07
C ILE A 11 -13.44 9.47 -13.32
N ALA A 12 -13.83 9.52 -12.05
CA ALA A 12 -14.20 8.38 -11.21
C ALA A 12 -14.92 8.85 -9.92
N GLY A 13 -15.51 7.91 -9.17
CA GLY A 13 -16.01 8.16 -7.81
C GLY A 13 -14.92 7.93 -6.75
N HIS A 14 -15.04 8.59 -5.60
CA HIS A 14 -14.20 8.27 -4.44
C HIS A 14 -14.45 6.82 -3.99
N GLY A 15 -13.42 6.15 -3.46
CA GLY A 15 -13.56 4.77 -2.97
C GLY A 15 -14.02 3.77 -4.04
N ALA A 16 -13.92 4.09 -5.34
CA ALA A 16 -14.43 3.24 -6.41
C ALA A 16 -13.83 1.83 -6.35
N THR A 17 -14.67 0.80 -6.45
CA THR A 17 -14.25 -0.61 -6.48
C THR A 17 -13.75 -1.03 -7.86
N ARG A 18 -14.03 -0.25 -8.90
CA ARG A 18 -13.57 -0.51 -10.27
C ARG A 18 -12.67 0.64 -10.74
N LEU A 19 -11.38 0.34 -10.85
CA LEU A 19 -10.35 1.27 -11.31
C LEU A 19 -9.91 0.91 -12.74
N PRO A 20 -9.12 1.76 -13.43
CA PRO A 20 -8.73 1.52 -14.82
C PRO A 20 -8.08 0.16 -15.05
N SER A 21 -7.13 -0.23 -14.19
CA SER A 21 -6.32 -1.45 -14.35
C SER A 21 -6.75 -2.63 -13.48
N VAL A 22 -7.54 -2.38 -12.43
CA VAL A 22 -7.92 -3.42 -11.45
C VAL A 22 -9.38 -3.28 -11.00
N GLU A 23 -9.96 -4.39 -10.57
CA GLU A 23 -11.11 -4.40 -9.67
C GLU A 23 -10.59 -4.60 -8.24
N ILE A 24 -11.15 -3.87 -7.29
CA ILE A 24 -10.85 -3.99 -5.86
C ILE A 24 -11.92 -4.88 -5.26
N ASP A 25 -11.51 -6.08 -4.86
CA ASP A 25 -12.41 -7.11 -4.35
C ASP A 25 -12.73 -6.89 -2.87
N SER A 26 -11.76 -6.39 -2.10
CA SER A 26 -11.94 -6.00 -0.71
C SER A 26 -10.80 -5.10 -0.24
N TYR A 27 -11.06 -4.30 0.79
CA TYR A 27 -10.05 -3.59 1.56
C TYR A 27 -10.59 -3.34 2.96
N ASN A 28 -9.68 -3.02 3.90
CA ASN A 28 -10.00 -2.77 5.30
C ASN A 28 -10.84 -3.91 5.93
N ILE A 29 -10.48 -5.17 5.66
CA ILE A 29 -11.19 -6.31 6.24
C ILE A 29 -10.94 -6.36 7.75
N GLU A 30 -12.02 -6.28 8.52
CA GLU A 30 -12.01 -6.29 9.98
C GLU A 30 -12.38 -7.68 10.50
N ILE A 31 -11.44 -8.62 10.41
CA ILE A 31 -11.59 -9.93 11.05
C ILE A 31 -11.26 -9.80 12.53
N LYS A 32 -12.09 -10.40 13.39
CA LYS A 32 -11.85 -10.53 14.82
C LYS A 32 -11.53 -11.97 15.20
N ASP A 33 -10.69 -12.13 16.21
CA ASP A 33 -10.53 -13.35 17.00
C ASP A 33 -10.87 -13.07 18.46
N ASP A 34 -10.63 -14.04 19.35
CA ASP A 34 -10.96 -13.91 20.78
C ASP A 34 -10.17 -12.79 21.48
N ASP A 35 -9.03 -12.37 20.91
CA ASP A 35 -8.11 -11.37 21.46
C ASP A 35 -8.30 -9.96 20.87
N GLY A 36 -9.18 -9.79 19.88
CA GLY A 36 -9.50 -8.49 19.28
C GLY A 36 -9.50 -8.50 17.76
N PHE A 37 -9.00 -7.42 17.14
CA PHE A 37 -8.84 -7.38 15.69
C PHE A 37 -7.62 -8.21 15.29
N LEU A 38 -7.80 -9.10 14.32
CA LEU A 38 -6.76 -9.99 13.83
C LEU A 38 -5.51 -9.23 13.36
N GLY A 39 -5.69 -8.06 12.74
CA GLY A 39 -4.60 -7.23 12.24
C GLY A 39 -3.67 -6.67 13.34
N ASP A 40 -4.13 -6.58 14.59
CA ASP A 40 -3.32 -6.06 15.71
C ASP A 40 -2.19 -7.00 16.12
N ARG A 41 -2.24 -8.25 15.62
CA ARG A 41 -1.20 -9.27 15.77
C ARG A 41 -0.02 -9.06 14.81
N ALA A 42 -0.24 -8.35 13.71
CA ALA A 42 0.75 -8.15 12.65
C ALA A 42 0.94 -6.65 12.32
N CYS A 43 1.15 -5.84 13.35
CA CYS A 43 1.47 -4.41 13.22
C CYS A 43 2.84 -4.06 13.85
N ARG A 44 3.32 -2.83 13.67
CA ARG A 44 4.58 -2.37 14.28
C ARG A 44 4.59 -2.55 15.80
N GLY A 45 3.45 -2.31 16.46
CA GLY A 45 3.30 -2.49 17.90
C GLY A 45 3.43 -3.95 18.31
N ALA A 46 2.96 -4.89 17.50
CA ALA A 46 3.09 -6.33 17.76
C ALA A 46 4.55 -6.77 17.74
N PHE A 47 5.32 -6.38 16.71
CA PHE A 47 6.75 -6.66 16.67
C PHE A 47 7.49 -6.11 17.90
N GLN A 48 7.17 -4.89 18.32
CA GLN A 48 7.78 -4.29 19.52
C GLN A 48 7.47 -5.06 20.81
N ARG A 49 6.26 -5.64 20.94
CA ARG A 49 5.92 -6.50 22.08
C ARG A 49 6.72 -7.79 22.06
N LEU A 50 6.76 -8.49 20.93
CA LEU A 50 7.54 -9.72 20.77
C LEU A 50 9.02 -9.50 21.08
N LEU A 51 9.60 -8.40 20.61
CA LEU A 51 10.97 -8.02 20.96
C LEU A 51 11.15 -7.75 22.45
N ASP A 52 10.19 -7.09 23.10
CA ASP A 52 10.26 -6.83 24.55
C ASP A 52 10.13 -8.13 25.37
N ASP A 53 9.30 -9.06 24.92
CA ASP A 53 9.11 -10.37 25.56
C ASP A 53 10.41 -11.19 25.60
N TRP A 54 11.20 -11.16 24.52
CA TRP A 54 12.53 -11.79 24.49
C TRP A 54 13.58 -11.06 25.33
N ARG A 55 13.48 -9.73 25.40
CA ARG A 55 14.41 -8.93 26.22
C ARG A 55 14.14 -9.06 27.71
N LYS A 56 12.89 -9.24 28.13
CA LYS A 56 12.48 -9.28 29.54
C LYS A 56 13.28 -10.30 30.38
N PRO A 57 13.38 -11.60 30.03
CA PRO A 57 14.17 -12.55 30.83
C PRO A 57 15.66 -12.20 30.85
N LEU A 58 16.21 -11.64 29.76
CA LEU A 58 17.61 -11.20 29.72
C LEU A 58 17.85 -9.97 30.61
N ARG A 59 16.88 -9.05 30.70
CA ARG A 59 16.96 -7.91 31.64
C ARG A 59 16.95 -8.37 33.09
N GLU A 60 16.13 -9.36 33.41
CA GLU A 60 16.05 -9.95 34.75
C GLU A 60 17.37 -10.64 35.14
N ALA A 61 18.04 -11.28 34.17
CA ALA A 61 19.37 -11.86 34.35
C ALA A 61 20.52 -10.84 34.36
N GLY A 62 20.30 -9.63 33.81
CA GLY A 62 21.33 -8.60 33.65
C GLY A 62 22.11 -8.67 32.33
N ASP A 63 21.69 -9.53 31.40
CA ASP A 63 22.36 -9.85 30.14
C ASP A 63 21.64 -9.31 28.89
N ASP A 64 20.68 -8.37 29.04
CA ASP A 64 19.99 -7.76 27.87
C ASP A 64 20.99 -7.00 26.99
N PRO A 65 21.23 -7.43 25.74
CA PRO A 65 22.21 -6.79 24.85
C PRO A 65 21.80 -5.36 24.47
N PHE A 66 20.52 -5.00 24.57
CA PHE A 66 20.03 -3.64 24.36
C PHE A 66 19.98 -2.81 25.65
N GLY A 67 20.43 -3.39 26.77
CA GLY A 67 20.51 -2.76 28.08
C GLY A 67 19.17 -2.22 28.58
N ARG A 68 19.22 -1.11 29.33
CA ARG A 68 18.04 -0.51 29.99
C ARG A 68 17.14 0.32 29.06
N ARG A 69 17.46 0.41 27.76
CA ARG A 69 16.71 1.23 26.82
C ARG A 69 15.33 0.61 26.59
N ASP A 70 14.27 1.41 26.72
CA ASP A 70 12.90 0.98 26.35
C ASP A 70 12.87 0.49 24.90
N THR A 71 12.26 -0.68 24.67
CA THR A 71 12.11 -1.29 23.35
C THR A 71 11.48 -0.34 22.33
N LYS A 72 10.52 0.48 22.74
CA LYS A 72 9.86 1.47 21.86
C LYS A 72 10.82 2.57 21.38
N LYS A 73 11.91 2.80 22.11
CA LYS A 73 12.94 3.80 21.80
C LYS A 73 14.13 3.23 21.02
N ILE A 74 14.14 1.93 20.72
CA ILE A 74 15.14 1.35 19.82
C ILE A 74 14.77 1.73 18.39
N ALA A 75 15.68 2.43 17.71
CA ALA A 75 15.51 2.81 16.32
C ALA A 75 15.60 1.58 15.41
N LYS A 76 14.87 1.58 14.28
CA LYS A 76 14.92 0.48 13.29
C LYS A 76 16.35 0.18 12.84
N GLY A 77 17.14 1.21 12.56
CA GLY A 77 18.54 1.05 12.15
C GLY A 77 19.41 0.33 13.19
N ALA A 78 19.11 0.46 14.49
CA ALA A 78 19.84 -0.26 15.53
C ALA A 78 19.48 -1.77 15.55
N LEU A 79 18.24 -2.12 15.20
CA LEU A 79 17.85 -3.53 15.05
C LEU A 79 18.47 -4.15 13.79
N ASP A 80 18.58 -3.38 12.72
CA ASP A 80 19.25 -3.82 11.49
C ASP A 80 20.75 -4.00 11.70
N GLU A 81 21.39 -3.05 12.41
CA GLU A 81 22.80 -3.15 12.79
C GLU A 81 23.05 -4.40 13.65
N ALA A 82 22.17 -4.67 14.63
CA ALA A 82 22.27 -5.85 15.49
C ALA A 82 22.23 -7.19 14.73
N LEU A 83 21.61 -7.26 13.54
CA LEU A 83 21.62 -8.47 12.71
C LEU A 83 22.95 -8.71 11.98
N THR A 84 23.79 -7.69 11.89
CA THR A 84 25.04 -7.72 11.11
C THR A 84 26.29 -7.47 11.94
N SER A 85 26.12 -7.11 13.22
CA SER A 85 27.23 -6.86 14.14
C SER A 85 27.79 -8.15 14.72
N ASP A 86 28.96 -8.05 15.37
CA ASP A 86 29.58 -9.16 16.10
C ASP A 86 28.87 -9.45 17.45
N ASP A 87 27.84 -8.68 17.82
CA ASP A 87 27.03 -8.94 19.01
C ASP A 87 26.01 -10.05 18.73
N VAL A 88 26.47 -11.29 18.89
CA VAL A 88 25.67 -12.50 18.65
C VAL A 88 24.42 -12.54 19.56
N ALA A 89 24.49 -11.99 20.77
CA ALA A 89 23.35 -11.97 21.69
C ALA A 89 22.27 -11.01 21.19
N ALA A 90 22.66 -9.80 20.74
CA ALA A 90 21.74 -8.87 20.11
C ALA A 90 21.09 -9.49 18.85
N ALA A 91 21.91 -10.08 17.98
CA ALA A 91 21.43 -10.75 16.77
C ALA A 91 20.41 -11.85 17.10
N ALA A 92 20.70 -12.70 18.09
CA ALA A 92 19.82 -13.78 18.51
C ALA A 92 18.46 -13.26 19.00
N VAL A 93 18.44 -12.19 19.82
CA VAL A 93 17.19 -11.57 20.29
C VAL A 93 16.36 -11.02 19.13
N VAL A 94 16.99 -10.33 18.17
CA VAL A 94 16.27 -9.81 16.99
C VAL A 94 15.75 -10.94 16.12
N HIS A 95 16.53 -12.00 15.91
CA HIS A 95 16.10 -13.17 15.15
C HIS A 95 14.89 -13.87 15.77
N SER A 96 14.86 -14.04 17.09
CA SER A 96 13.71 -14.62 17.78
C SER A 96 12.44 -13.77 17.59
N ALA A 97 12.56 -12.44 17.69
CA ALA A 97 11.42 -11.55 17.44
C ALA A 97 10.96 -11.58 15.97
N ILE A 98 11.88 -11.74 15.00
CA ILE A 98 11.54 -11.91 13.58
C ILE A 98 10.76 -13.21 13.36
N GLU A 99 11.20 -14.32 13.95
CA GLU A 99 10.51 -15.61 13.83
C GLU A 99 9.08 -15.51 14.37
N ASP A 100 8.90 -15.04 15.61
CA ASP A 100 7.57 -14.95 16.22
C ASP A 100 6.65 -14.02 15.43
N PHE A 101 7.18 -12.89 14.94
CA PHE A 101 6.39 -11.98 14.12
C PHE A 101 6.00 -12.60 12.77
N ALA A 102 6.90 -13.39 12.15
CA ALA A 102 6.58 -14.09 10.91
C ALA A 102 5.51 -15.18 11.12
N GLN A 103 5.52 -15.86 12.26
CA GLN A 103 4.45 -16.81 12.64
C GLN A 103 3.10 -16.08 12.77
N GLU A 104 3.08 -14.94 13.44
CA GLU A 104 1.87 -14.12 13.59
C GLU A 104 1.39 -13.58 12.23
N LEU A 105 2.28 -13.04 11.40
CA LEU A 105 1.92 -12.57 10.05
C LEU A 105 1.42 -13.72 9.17
N ALA A 106 2.00 -14.91 9.26
CA ALA A 106 1.53 -16.09 8.54
C ALA A 106 0.13 -16.50 9.02
N TYR A 107 -0.11 -16.51 10.33
CA TYR A 107 -1.43 -16.77 10.91
C TYR A 107 -2.48 -15.78 10.40
N VAL A 108 -2.19 -14.48 10.47
CA VAL A 108 -3.09 -13.43 9.97
C VAL A 108 -3.36 -13.59 8.47
N THR A 109 -2.32 -13.83 7.67
CA THR A 109 -2.44 -14.03 6.21
C THR A 109 -3.32 -15.24 5.88
N LYS A 110 -3.13 -16.37 6.56
CA LYS A 110 -3.98 -17.57 6.38
C LYS A 110 -5.44 -17.30 6.68
N ARG A 111 -5.72 -16.50 7.72
CA ARG A 111 -7.08 -16.12 8.09
C ARG A 111 -7.72 -15.23 7.02
N PHE A 112 -6.97 -14.32 6.38
CA PHE A 112 -7.46 -13.59 5.22
C PHE A 112 -7.74 -14.51 4.05
N LEU A 113 -6.80 -15.38 3.65
CA LEU A 113 -6.95 -16.31 2.52
C LEU A 113 -8.14 -17.27 2.63
N ARG A 114 -8.63 -17.53 3.85
CA ARG A 114 -9.85 -18.33 4.09
C ARG A 114 -11.15 -17.57 3.82
N THR A 115 -11.10 -16.24 3.71
CA THR A 115 -12.29 -15.45 3.40
C THR A 115 -12.62 -15.53 1.91
N LYS A 116 -13.90 -15.44 1.57
CA LYS A 116 -14.36 -15.49 0.17
C LYS A 116 -13.71 -14.39 -0.70
N ALA A 117 -13.45 -13.22 -0.13
CA ALA A 117 -12.90 -12.09 -0.89
C ALA A 117 -11.41 -12.27 -1.24
N TRP A 118 -10.67 -13.02 -0.44
CA TRP A 118 -9.22 -13.27 -0.59
C TRP A 118 -8.89 -14.68 -1.09
N ALA A 119 -9.90 -15.52 -1.31
CA ALA A 119 -9.72 -16.84 -1.88
C ALA A 119 -8.97 -16.74 -3.22
N ASP A 120 -8.10 -17.73 -3.48
CA ASP A 120 -7.33 -17.84 -4.72
C ASP A 120 -6.42 -16.62 -5.00
N THR A 121 -5.97 -15.91 -3.98
CA THR A 121 -4.92 -14.88 -4.09
C THR A 121 -3.57 -15.53 -4.37
N GLU A 122 -2.89 -15.09 -5.42
CA GLU A 122 -1.67 -15.70 -5.94
C GLU A 122 -0.40 -15.01 -5.41
N CYS A 123 -0.46 -13.70 -5.18
CA CYS A 123 0.66 -12.91 -4.66
C CYS A 123 0.17 -11.83 -3.69
N ILE A 124 0.91 -11.61 -2.61
CA ILE A 124 0.66 -10.56 -1.62
C ILE A 124 1.89 -9.68 -1.53
N VAL A 125 1.72 -8.41 -1.88
CA VAL A 125 2.73 -7.37 -1.67
C VAL A 125 2.68 -6.94 -0.22
N VAL A 126 3.82 -6.94 0.48
CA VAL A 126 3.92 -6.46 1.86
C VAL A 126 4.69 -5.14 1.89
N GLY A 127 4.02 -4.09 2.35
CA GLY A 127 4.57 -2.75 2.46
C GLY A 127 4.39 -2.14 3.84
N GLY A 128 4.46 -0.81 3.89
CA GLY A 128 4.35 -0.02 5.12
C GLY A 128 5.73 0.20 5.74
N GLY A 129 5.77 1.05 6.77
CA GLY A 129 7.03 1.45 7.38
C GLY A 129 7.84 0.26 7.95
N PHE A 130 7.21 -0.86 8.29
CA PHE A 130 7.93 -2.05 8.77
C PHE A 130 8.83 -2.67 7.71
N ARG A 131 8.44 -2.63 6.42
CA ARG A 131 9.26 -3.14 5.30
C ARG A 131 10.60 -2.42 5.13
N GLN A 132 10.75 -1.18 5.61
CA GLN A 132 11.95 -0.35 5.39
C GLN A 132 13.22 -0.89 6.07
N SER A 133 13.10 -1.81 7.02
CA SER A 133 14.24 -2.36 7.77
C SER A 133 14.59 -3.76 7.30
N ARG A 134 15.85 -4.15 7.48
CA ARG A 134 16.31 -5.52 7.20
C ARG A 134 15.51 -6.55 8.01
N VAL A 135 15.14 -6.20 9.24
CA VAL A 135 14.19 -6.95 10.07
C VAL A 135 12.88 -7.23 9.32
N GLY A 136 12.30 -6.24 8.66
CA GLY A 136 11.04 -6.37 7.93
C GLY A 136 11.16 -7.25 6.71
N GLU A 137 12.24 -7.12 5.94
CA GLU A 137 12.52 -8.01 4.79
C GLU A 137 12.64 -9.47 5.20
N LEU A 138 13.37 -9.75 6.29
CA LEU A 138 13.53 -11.10 6.82
C LEU A 138 12.21 -11.66 7.33
N ALA A 139 11.39 -10.86 8.02
CA ALA A 139 10.07 -11.28 8.49
C ALA A 139 9.13 -11.63 7.31
N ILE A 140 9.13 -10.83 6.24
CA ILE A 140 8.33 -11.11 5.04
C ILE A 140 8.79 -12.41 4.38
N ALA A 141 10.10 -12.55 4.14
CA ALA A 141 10.67 -13.75 3.54
C ALA A 141 10.42 -15.00 4.40
N ARG A 142 10.49 -14.87 5.72
CA ARG A 142 10.20 -15.96 6.64
C ARG A 142 8.71 -16.36 6.61
N THR A 143 7.82 -15.37 6.55
CA THR A 143 6.37 -15.59 6.41
C THR A 143 6.06 -16.35 5.11
N ASP A 144 6.67 -15.96 3.99
CA ASP A 144 6.55 -16.66 2.70
C ASP A 144 6.92 -18.15 2.82
N ILE A 145 8.05 -18.45 3.47
CA ILE A 145 8.50 -19.83 3.72
C ILE A 145 7.48 -20.60 4.57
N LEU A 146 6.95 -19.99 5.63
CA LEU A 146 5.97 -20.63 6.50
C LEU A 146 4.68 -20.98 5.75
N LEU A 147 4.15 -20.05 4.95
CA LEU A 147 2.96 -20.27 4.14
C LEU A 147 3.18 -21.41 3.13
N LYS A 148 4.33 -21.44 2.45
CA LYS A 148 4.70 -22.49 1.51
C LYS A 148 4.87 -23.85 2.18
N ALA A 149 5.49 -23.88 3.36
CA ALA A 149 5.64 -25.11 4.15
C ALA A 149 4.29 -25.72 4.57
N GLU A 150 3.27 -24.87 4.76
CA GLU A 150 1.89 -25.28 5.05
C GLU A 150 1.05 -25.57 3.78
N GLY A 151 1.65 -25.51 2.60
CA GLY A 151 0.99 -25.83 1.33
C GLY A 151 0.14 -24.71 0.73
N HIS A 152 0.30 -23.46 1.18
CA HIS A 152 -0.35 -22.32 0.56
C HIS A 152 0.42 -21.88 -0.70
N ALA A 153 -0.27 -21.90 -1.85
CA ALA A 153 0.27 -21.43 -3.13
C ALA A 153 0.08 -19.91 -3.28
N VAL A 154 0.74 -19.15 -2.40
CA VAL A 154 0.78 -17.69 -2.44
C VAL A 154 2.22 -17.22 -2.28
N ASP A 155 2.62 -16.23 -3.07
CA ASP A 155 3.91 -15.56 -2.90
C ASP A 155 3.77 -14.31 -2.02
N LEU A 156 4.70 -14.11 -1.09
CA LEU A 156 4.82 -12.87 -0.32
C LEU A 156 6.08 -12.12 -0.76
N VAL A 157 5.88 -10.91 -1.30
CA VAL A 157 6.96 -10.08 -1.82
C VAL A 157 6.96 -8.70 -1.18
N PRO A 158 8.12 -8.08 -0.91
CA PRO A 158 8.15 -6.72 -0.42
C PRO A 158 7.69 -5.75 -1.51
N ILE A 159 7.01 -4.68 -1.11
CA ILE A 159 6.69 -3.56 -1.99
C ILE A 159 7.98 -2.98 -2.60
N ARG A 160 7.98 -2.69 -3.91
CA ARG A 160 9.18 -2.25 -4.63
C ARG A 160 9.50 -0.82 -4.27
N PHE A 161 8.50 0.05 -4.36
CA PHE A 161 8.67 1.47 -4.03
C PHE A 161 9.00 1.67 -2.55
N HIS A 162 9.68 2.77 -2.27
CA HIS A 162 9.91 3.15 -0.88
C HIS A 162 8.54 3.32 -0.18
N PRO A 163 8.32 2.76 1.03
CA PRO A 163 7.01 2.83 1.68
C PRO A 163 6.50 4.25 1.90
N ASP A 164 7.39 5.24 1.97
CA ASP A 164 7.01 6.65 2.07
C ASP A 164 6.50 7.25 0.75
N GLU A 165 6.76 6.60 -0.37
CA GLU A 165 6.41 7.06 -1.72
C GLU A 165 5.29 6.23 -2.34
N ALA A 166 5.16 4.97 -1.95
CA ALA A 166 4.21 4.02 -2.55
C ALA A 166 2.76 4.52 -2.52
N GLY A 167 2.30 5.12 -1.42
CA GLY A 167 0.96 5.72 -1.34
C GLY A 167 0.78 6.92 -2.31
N LEU A 168 1.82 7.74 -2.49
CA LEU A 168 1.81 8.86 -3.43
C LEU A 168 1.82 8.39 -4.88
N ILE A 169 2.67 7.42 -5.21
CA ILE A 169 2.78 6.85 -6.56
C ILE A 169 1.49 6.13 -6.95
N GLY A 170 0.92 5.38 -6.02
CA GLY A 170 -0.34 4.66 -6.20
C GLY A 170 -1.52 5.55 -6.61
N CYS A 171 -1.52 6.83 -6.19
CA CYS A 171 -2.53 7.81 -6.58
C CYS A 171 -2.62 8.03 -8.11
N LEU A 172 -1.54 7.78 -8.87
CA LEU A 172 -1.60 7.83 -10.34
C LEU A 172 -2.57 6.80 -10.92
N HIS A 173 -2.78 5.68 -10.25
CA HIS A 173 -3.64 4.59 -10.73
C HIS A 173 -5.12 4.78 -10.34
N LEU A 174 -5.47 5.85 -9.63
CA LEU A 174 -6.86 6.20 -9.31
C LEU A 174 -7.62 6.75 -10.53
N ALA A 175 -6.89 7.34 -11.48
CA ALA A 175 -7.45 7.94 -12.68
C ALA A 175 -6.94 7.23 -13.95
N PRO A 176 -7.69 7.26 -15.06
CA PRO A 176 -7.20 6.72 -16.33
C PRO A 176 -5.90 7.38 -16.78
N SER A 177 -4.93 6.57 -17.24
CA SER A 177 -3.58 7.06 -17.57
C SER A 177 -3.54 8.09 -18.70
N TRP A 178 -4.54 8.10 -19.61
CA TRP A 178 -4.64 9.09 -20.69
C TRP A 178 -4.84 10.53 -20.18
N ILE A 179 -5.36 10.72 -18.96
CA ILE A 179 -5.46 12.06 -18.35
C ILE A 179 -4.06 12.69 -18.18
N PHE A 180 -3.02 11.87 -18.08
CA PHE A 180 -1.66 12.32 -17.89
C PHE A 180 -0.86 12.48 -19.18
N GLU A 181 -1.44 12.23 -20.37
CA GLU A 181 -0.70 12.31 -21.64
C GLU A 181 -0.10 13.72 -21.89
N ALA A 182 -0.82 14.77 -21.48
CA ALA A 182 -0.41 16.16 -21.62
C ALA A 182 0.37 16.71 -20.41
N HIS A 183 0.55 15.91 -19.36
CA HIS A 183 1.07 16.35 -18.06
C HIS A 183 2.27 15.51 -17.63
N ASP A 184 3.24 16.13 -16.97
CA ASP A 184 4.46 15.44 -16.56
C ASP A 184 4.38 14.99 -15.08
N SER A 185 3.46 15.55 -14.29
CA SER A 185 3.29 15.23 -12.86
C SER A 185 1.87 15.45 -12.32
N ILE A 186 1.59 14.88 -11.14
CA ILE A 186 0.37 15.12 -10.33
C ILE A 186 0.73 15.56 -8.92
N LEU A 187 -0.24 16.13 -8.19
CA LEU A 187 -0.17 16.18 -6.73
C LEU A 187 -0.76 14.90 -6.14
N ALA A 188 -0.10 14.39 -5.11
CA ALA A 188 -0.59 13.29 -4.31
C ALA A 188 -0.51 13.60 -2.83
N VAL A 189 -1.45 13.05 -2.06
CA VAL A 189 -1.49 13.10 -0.60
C VAL A 189 -1.52 11.68 -0.07
N ASP A 190 -0.73 11.41 0.95
CA ASP A 190 -0.73 10.17 1.70
C ASP A 190 -0.94 10.47 3.19
N ILE A 191 -2.14 10.18 3.67
CA ILE A 191 -2.58 10.42 5.03
C ILE A 191 -2.45 9.11 5.79
N GLY A 192 -1.68 9.11 6.87
CA GLY A 192 -1.58 8.01 7.80
C GLY A 192 -2.04 8.41 9.20
N GLY A 193 -2.16 7.41 10.08
CA GLY A 193 -2.58 7.63 11.47
C GLY A 193 -1.63 8.48 12.33
N SER A 194 -0.45 8.84 11.85
CA SER A 194 0.48 9.72 12.60
C SER A 194 1.09 10.85 11.76
N ASN A 195 1.06 10.72 10.44
CA ASN A 195 1.71 11.64 9.52
C ASN A 195 0.79 11.94 8.33
N ILE A 196 0.90 13.15 7.79
CA ILE A 196 0.39 13.52 6.47
C ILE A 196 1.60 13.81 5.60
N ARG A 197 1.67 13.17 4.45
CA ARG A 197 2.63 13.46 3.41
C ARG A 197 1.91 13.99 2.19
N CYS A 198 2.50 14.95 1.50
CA CYS A 198 2.09 15.30 0.14
C CYS A 198 3.31 15.39 -0.74
N GLY A 199 3.13 15.18 -2.04
CA GLY A 199 4.23 15.25 -2.98
C GLY A 199 3.78 15.53 -4.39
N VAL A 200 4.75 15.93 -5.20
CA VAL A 200 4.63 16.02 -6.65
C VAL A 200 5.18 14.72 -7.22
N VAL A 201 4.33 13.98 -7.90
CA VAL A 201 4.66 12.67 -8.45
C VAL A 201 4.83 12.81 -9.95
N GLU A 202 6.02 12.51 -10.45
CA GLU A 202 6.30 12.43 -11.88
C GLU A 202 5.67 11.17 -12.46
N THR A 203 4.94 11.33 -13.56
CA THR A 203 4.24 10.21 -14.20
C THR A 203 5.19 9.33 -14.99
N ALA A 204 6.27 9.93 -15.51
CA ALA A 204 7.17 9.34 -16.50
C ALA A 204 6.43 8.68 -17.69
N TRP A 205 5.20 9.11 -17.98
CA TRP A 205 4.28 8.40 -18.89
C TRP A 205 4.87 8.22 -20.30
N LYS A 206 5.56 9.24 -20.82
CA LYS A 206 6.25 9.17 -22.13
C LYS A 206 7.36 8.11 -22.18
N LYS A 207 7.96 7.76 -21.03
CA LYS A 207 9.00 6.73 -20.92
C LYS A 207 8.39 5.34 -20.67
N ALA A 208 7.28 5.28 -19.94
CA ALA A 208 6.59 4.06 -19.55
C ALA A 208 5.08 4.34 -19.35
N PRO A 209 4.22 4.06 -20.37
CA PRO A 209 2.79 4.37 -20.29
C PRO A 209 2.02 3.59 -19.23
N ASP A 210 2.61 2.51 -18.72
CA ASP A 210 2.10 1.72 -17.59
C ASP A 210 2.43 2.34 -16.22
N LEU A 211 3.15 3.46 -16.19
CA LEU A 211 3.58 4.19 -15.00
C LEU A 211 4.63 3.45 -14.14
N SER A 212 5.24 2.37 -14.66
CA SER A 212 6.29 1.60 -13.96
C SER A 212 7.56 2.40 -13.62
N LYS A 213 7.73 3.59 -14.22
CA LYS A 213 8.84 4.51 -13.97
C LYS A 213 8.43 5.78 -13.21
N ALA A 214 7.22 5.82 -12.66
CA ALA A 214 6.79 6.93 -11.83
C ALA A 214 7.69 7.09 -10.60
N SER A 215 7.88 8.33 -10.16
CA SER A 215 8.73 8.66 -9.01
C SER A 215 8.24 9.92 -8.31
N VAL A 216 8.56 10.07 -7.04
CA VAL A 216 8.28 11.30 -6.29
C VAL A 216 9.41 12.29 -6.54
N TRP A 217 9.13 13.43 -7.17
CA TRP A 217 10.12 14.50 -7.36
C TRP A 217 10.41 15.21 -6.04
N LYS A 218 9.34 15.57 -5.34
CA LYS A 218 9.41 16.28 -4.07
C LYS A 218 8.28 15.86 -3.16
N SER A 219 8.57 15.78 -1.87
CA SER A 219 7.57 15.48 -0.84
C SER A 219 7.80 16.31 0.41
N ASP A 220 6.70 16.71 1.04
CA ASP A 220 6.67 17.30 2.36
C ASP A 220 6.01 16.33 3.34
N LEU A 221 6.62 16.16 4.52
CA LEU A 221 6.12 15.30 5.58
C LEU A 221 5.74 16.15 6.79
N TRP A 222 4.54 15.95 7.29
CA TRP A 222 4.07 16.52 8.54
C TRP A 222 3.66 15.42 9.54
N ARG A 223 4.30 15.39 10.70
CA ARG A 223 3.95 14.52 11.82
C ARG A 223 2.83 15.12 12.67
N HIS A 224 1.59 15.03 12.17
CA HIS A 224 0.44 15.65 12.85
C HIS A 224 0.22 15.12 14.27
N ALA A 225 0.61 13.88 14.56
CA ALA A 225 0.50 13.32 15.91
C ALA A 225 1.40 14.02 16.95
N GLU A 226 2.44 14.75 16.52
CA GLU A 226 3.28 15.56 17.41
C GLU A 226 2.69 16.96 17.67
N ASP A 227 1.78 17.42 16.79
CA ASP A 227 1.18 18.77 16.84
C ASP A 227 -0.29 18.79 17.31
N GLU A 228 -0.94 17.62 17.39
CA GLU A 228 -2.34 17.41 17.81
C GLU A 228 -3.34 18.46 17.28
N PRO A 229 -3.40 18.69 15.95
CA PRO A 229 -4.22 19.76 15.40
C PRO A 229 -5.72 19.44 15.50
N THR A 230 -6.58 20.46 15.37
CA THR A 230 -7.99 20.22 15.06
C THR A 230 -8.15 19.74 13.62
N ARG A 231 -9.31 19.15 13.28
CA ARG A 231 -9.62 18.77 11.88
C ARG A 231 -9.47 19.95 10.93
N GLU A 232 -10.02 21.11 11.29
CA GLU A 232 -9.95 22.33 10.49
C GLU A 232 -8.50 22.83 10.36
N GLY A 233 -7.71 22.72 11.44
CA GLY A 233 -6.28 23.03 11.43
C GLY A 233 -5.49 22.11 10.50
N ALA A 234 -5.82 20.81 10.51
CA ALA A 234 -5.20 19.82 9.64
C ALA A 234 -5.48 20.06 8.16
N VAL A 235 -6.74 20.31 7.80
CA VAL A 235 -7.12 20.67 6.43
C VAL A 235 -6.42 21.94 5.99
N LYS A 236 -6.41 23.00 6.82
CA LYS A 236 -5.75 24.27 6.48
C LYS A 236 -4.25 24.10 6.23
N ARG A 237 -3.57 23.28 7.04
CA ARG A 237 -2.14 23.01 6.86
C ARG A 237 -1.88 22.16 5.62
N LEU A 238 -2.67 21.11 5.38
CA LEU A 238 -2.57 20.29 4.16
C LEU A 238 -2.77 21.15 2.89
N THR A 239 -3.79 22.01 2.86
CA THR A 239 -4.01 22.95 1.75
C THR A 239 -2.80 23.85 1.51
N ARG A 240 -2.13 24.32 2.59
CA ARG A 240 -0.91 25.11 2.46
C ARG A 240 0.24 24.30 1.87
N MET A 241 0.49 23.10 2.40
CA MET A 241 1.56 22.22 1.89
C MET A 241 1.37 21.92 0.40
N LEU A 242 0.13 21.66 -0.04
CA LEU A 242 -0.19 21.46 -1.46
C LEU A 242 0.04 22.72 -2.31
N LYS A 243 -0.32 23.91 -1.81
CA LYS A 243 -0.04 25.19 -2.51
C LYS A 243 1.45 25.47 -2.64
N ASP A 244 2.22 25.17 -1.60
CA ASP A 244 3.67 25.33 -1.61
C ASP A 244 4.29 24.38 -2.65
N LEU A 245 3.80 23.14 -2.76
CA LEU A 245 4.23 22.18 -3.79
C LEU A 245 3.82 22.61 -5.21
N ILE A 246 2.65 23.20 -5.40
CA ILE A 246 2.22 23.76 -6.70
C ILE A 246 3.21 24.84 -7.15
N ALA A 247 3.48 25.82 -6.29
CA ALA A 247 4.40 26.91 -6.61
C ALA A 247 5.80 26.38 -6.99
N GLN A 248 6.31 25.42 -6.22
CA GLN A 248 7.61 24.82 -6.49
C GLN A 248 7.64 24.02 -7.80
N ALA A 249 6.57 23.31 -8.12
CA ALA A 249 6.47 22.58 -9.38
C ALA A 249 6.39 23.53 -10.59
N GLU A 250 5.67 24.65 -10.46
CA GLU A 250 5.59 25.69 -11.48
C GLU A 250 6.96 26.36 -11.71
N ASP A 251 7.69 26.68 -10.64
CA ASP A 251 9.04 27.25 -10.71
C ASP A 251 10.04 26.32 -11.42
N GLU A 252 9.90 24.99 -11.22
CA GLU A 252 10.70 23.97 -11.90
C GLU A 252 10.21 23.68 -13.34
N GLY A 253 9.08 24.25 -13.75
CA GLY A 253 8.53 24.11 -15.10
C GLY A 253 7.74 22.81 -15.33
N PHE A 254 7.29 22.13 -14.27
CA PHE A 254 6.42 20.97 -14.40
C PHE A 254 5.05 21.35 -14.98
N LYS A 255 4.56 20.50 -15.89
CA LYS A 255 3.16 20.53 -16.33
C LYS A 255 2.33 19.70 -15.37
N LEU A 256 1.94 20.30 -14.24
CA LEU A 256 1.03 19.66 -13.29
C LEU A 256 -0.33 19.35 -13.95
N ALA A 257 -0.82 18.13 -13.77
CA ALA A 257 -2.20 17.80 -14.06
C ALA A 257 -3.11 18.54 -13.06
N PRO A 258 -4.31 18.98 -13.47
CA PRO A 258 -5.32 19.52 -12.56
C PRO A 258 -6.00 18.40 -11.76
N PHE A 259 -5.19 17.61 -11.05
CA PHE A 259 -5.57 16.40 -10.37
C PHE A 259 -4.82 16.26 -9.04
N ILE A 260 -5.56 15.94 -7.98
CA ILE A 260 -5.02 15.56 -6.67
C ILE A 260 -5.52 14.17 -6.32
N GLY A 261 -4.61 13.21 -6.18
CA GLY A 261 -4.93 11.91 -5.62
C GLY A 261 -4.70 11.87 -4.12
N ILE A 262 -5.59 11.25 -3.37
CA ILE A 262 -5.54 11.17 -1.91
C ILE A 262 -5.62 9.71 -1.48
N SER A 263 -4.55 9.25 -0.84
CA SER A 263 -4.48 8.05 0.00
C SER A 263 -4.91 8.44 1.42
N CYS A 264 -5.98 7.84 1.94
CA CYS A 264 -6.54 8.18 3.26
C CYS A 264 -7.00 6.94 4.02
N PRO A 265 -6.77 6.82 5.34
CA PRO A 265 -7.20 5.65 6.10
C PRO A 265 -8.72 5.58 6.19
N GLY A 266 -9.23 4.35 6.21
CA GLY A 266 -10.65 4.08 6.44
C GLY A 266 -11.45 3.68 5.19
N VAL A 267 -12.75 3.50 5.41
CA VAL A 267 -13.72 3.13 4.37
C VAL A 267 -14.23 4.40 3.70
N ILE A 268 -13.81 4.61 2.45
CA ILE A 268 -14.13 5.80 1.67
C ILE A 268 -15.42 5.59 0.88
N ASN A 269 -16.41 6.46 1.10
CA ASN A 269 -17.67 6.46 0.35
C ASN A 269 -17.55 7.21 -0.97
N ALA A 270 -18.50 6.97 -1.88
CA ALA A 270 -18.52 7.61 -3.20
C ALA A 270 -18.59 9.13 -3.18
N ASP A 271 -19.15 9.72 -2.12
CA ASP A 271 -19.25 11.16 -1.90
C ASP A 271 -17.97 11.77 -1.28
N GLY A 272 -16.98 10.94 -0.93
CA GLY A 272 -15.74 11.36 -0.30
C GLY A 272 -15.82 11.48 1.23
N SER A 273 -16.91 11.03 1.85
CA SER A 273 -16.96 10.84 3.31
C SER A 273 -16.18 9.60 3.74
N ILE A 274 -15.71 9.58 4.99
CA ILE A 274 -15.04 8.43 5.60
C ILE A 274 -16.04 7.78 6.56
N GLU A 275 -16.43 6.54 6.30
CA GLU A 275 -17.45 5.85 7.12
C GLU A 275 -16.88 5.41 8.47
N LYS A 276 -15.66 4.87 8.47
CA LYS A 276 -14.94 4.36 9.65
C LYS A 276 -13.45 4.17 9.35
N GLY A 277 -12.63 3.98 10.38
CA GLY A 277 -11.20 3.65 10.26
C GLY A 277 -10.28 4.87 10.26
N ALA A 278 -10.81 6.04 10.66
CA ALA A 278 -10.09 7.31 10.74
C ALA A 278 -9.90 7.78 12.20
N GLN A 279 -10.02 6.88 13.18
CA GLN A 279 -9.87 7.18 14.61
C GLN A 279 -8.52 7.81 15.02
N ASN A 280 -7.48 7.62 14.20
CA ASN A 280 -6.15 8.17 14.43
C ASN A 280 -5.94 9.53 13.71
N LEU A 281 -6.95 10.06 13.02
CA LEU A 281 -6.85 11.33 12.31
C LEU A 281 -7.24 12.51 13.21
N PRO A 282 -6.74 13.74 12.93
CA PRO A 282 -6.98 14.87 13.82
C PRO A 282 -8.45 15.30 13.93
N GLY A 283 -9.04 15.19 15.13
CA GLY A 283 -10.45 15.50 15.38
C GLY A 283 -11.38 14.37 14.94
N ASN A 284 -12.52 14.70 14.31
CA ASN A 284 -13.50 13.70 13.84
C ASN A 284 -13.68 13.78 12.32
N TRP A 285 -12.99 12.91 11.59
CA TRP A 285 -13.09 12.81 10.12
C TRP A 285 -14.19 11.85 9.66
N GLU A 286 -14.77 11.07 10.56
CA GLU A 286 -15.85 10.09 10.28
C GLU A 286 -17.24 10.74 10.28
N SER A 287 -17.31 12.06 10.44
CA SER A 287 -18.57 12.79 10.35
C SER A 287 -19.09 12.78 8.92
N SER A 288 -20.33 12.33 8.72
CA SER A 288 -21.02 12.37 7.41
C SER A 288 -21.18 13.78 6.82
N LYS A 289 -20.92 14.83 7.59
CA LYS A 289 -20.94 16.24 7.14
C LYS A 289 -19.57 16.74 6.68
N PHE A 290 -18.52 15.94 6.83
CA PHE A 290 -17.16 16.30 6.48
C PHE A 290 -16.71 15.53 5.24
N HIS A 291 -16.18 16.27 4.27
CA HIS A 291 -15.70 15.76 3.00
C HIS A 291 -14.36 16.41 2.71
N LEU A 292 -13.25 15.72 3.01
CA LEU A 292 -11.91 16.23 2.76
C LEU A 292 -11.72 16.70 1.30
N PRO A 293 -12.15 15.93 0.26
CA PRO A 293 -12.02 16.38 -1.12
C PRO A 293 -12.68 17.74 -1.37
N ARG A 294 -13.87 17.98 -0.82
CA ARG A 294 -14.58 19.27 -0.97
C ARG A 294 -13.80 20.41 -0.30
N SER A 295 -13.32 20.20 0.92
CA SER A 295 -12.55 21.24 1.62
C SER A 295 -11.22 21.57 0.93
N LEU A 296 -10.57 20.59 0.28
CA LEU A 296 -9.37 20.84 -0.52
C LEU A 296 -9.71 21.56 -1.83
N LEU A 297 -10.83 21.22 -2.47
CA LEU A 297 -11.30 21.89 -3.68
C LEU A 297 -11.61 23.38 -3.43
N GLU A 298 -12.22 23.72 -2.29
CA GLU A 298 -12.42 25.12 -1.87
C GLU A 298 -11.08 25.87 -1.68
N GLY A 299 -10.06 25.17 -1.20
CA GLY A 299 -8.73 25.72 -1.00
C GLY A 299 -7.91 25.86 -2.28
N ILE A 300 -8.09 24.94 -3.24
CA ILE A 300 -7.34 24.79 -4.48
C ILE A 300 -8.34 24.54 -5.64
N PRO A 301 -9.13 25.56 -6.03
CA PRO A 301 -10.18 25.37 -7.03
C PRO A 301 -9.63 25.10 -8.43
N MET A 302 -8.42 25.62 -8.73
CA MET A 302 -7.76 25.45 -10.02
C MET A 302 -6.29 25.10 -9.83
N ILE A 303 -5.77 24.31 -10.77
CA ILE A 303 -4.33 24.10 -10.99
C ILE A 303 -4.04 24.51 -12.43
N GLY A 304 -3.09 25.42 -12.62
CA GLY A 304 -2.89 26.07 -13.91
C GLY A 304 -4.14 26.83 -14.36
N LYS A 305 -4.75 26.40 -15.47
CA LYS A 305 -5.93 27.04 -16.09
C LYS A 305 -7.20 26.18 -16.04
N HIS A 306 -7.20 25.11 -15.25
CA HIS A 306 -8.25 24.11 -15.24
C HIS A 306 -8.76 23.86 -13.82
N ASP A 307 -10.04 23.52 -13.71
CA ASP A 307 -10.65 23.13 -12.44
C ASP A 307 -9.98 21.88 -11.89
N THR A 308 -9.69 21.89 -10.58
CA THR A 308 -9.04 20.76 -9.91
C THR A 308 -9.99 19.58 -9.78
N ALA A 309 -9.58 18.41 -10.25
CA ALA A 309 -10.22 17.14 -9.91
C ALA A 309 -9.53 16.50 -8.69
N ILE A 310 -10.31 15.94 -7.77
CA ILE A 310 -9.78 15.26 -6.58
C ILE A 310 -10.36 13.85 -6.51
N LEU A 311 -9.51 12.84 -6.31
CA LEU A 311 -9.95 11.48 -6.01
C LEU A 311 -9.32 11.01 -4.71
N MET A 312 -10.11 10.30 -3.91
CA MET A 312 -9.69 9.80 -2.62
C MET A 312 -10.02 8.33 -2.53
N HIS A 313 -9.07 7.54 -2.03
CA HIS A 313 -9.21 6.11 -1.78
C HIS A 313 -8.47 5.72 -0.50
N ASN A 314 -8.75 4.51 -0.04
CA ASN A 314 -8.11 3.90 1.11
C ASN A 314 -6.57 3.87 0.95
N ASP A 315 -5.86 4.07 2.05
CA ASP A 315 -4.40 4.07 2.11
C ASP A 315 -3.76 2.75 1.69
N GLY A 316 -4.27 1.63 2.20
CA GLY A 316 -3.85 0.29 1.77
C GLY A 316 -4.08 0.06 0.27
N VAL A 317 -5.22 0.52 -0.25
CA VAL A 317 -5.52 0.46 -1.69
C VAL A 317 -4.51 1.26 -2.50
N ALA A 318 -4.35 2.56 -2.20
CA ALA A 318 -3.43 3.43 -2.92
C ALA A 318 -2.02 2.87 -2.88
N GLN A 319 -1.53 2.48 -1.71
CA GLN A 319 -0.21 1.89 -1.59
C GLN A 319 -0.06 0.61 -2.44
N GLY A 320 -1.05 -0.29 -2.42
CA GLY A 320 -1.06 -1.47 -3.29
C GLY A 320 -1.04 -1.13 -4.77
N LEU A 321 -1.81 -0.11 -5.18
CA LEU A 321 -1.91 0.29 -6.58
C LEU A 321 -0.56 0.71 -7.20
N SER A 322 0.42 1.15 -6.41
CA SER A 322 1.77 1.40 -6.91
C SER A 322 2.41 0.17 -7.55
N GLU A 323 2.00 -1.04 -7.16
CA GLU A 323 2.54 -2.29 -7.70
C GLU A 323 1.80 -2.82 -8.92
N VAL A 324 0.73 -2.14 -9.38
CA VAL A 324 -0.05 -2.56 -10.56
C VAL A 324 0.84 -2.92 -11.76
N PRO A 325 1.87 -2.15 -12.16
CA PRO A 325 2.68 -2.48 -13.33
C PRO A 325 3.47 -3.79 -13.18
N PHE A 326 3.73 -4.22 -11.94
CA PHE A 326 4.57 -5.38 -11.61
C PHE A 326 3.77 -6.61 -11.22
N MET A 327 2.46 -6.46 -10.97
CA MET A 327 1.57 -7.56 -10.57
C MET A 327 0.78 -8.13 -11.75
N GLN A 328 1.08 -7.76 -12.99
CA GLN A 328 0.31 -8.15 -14.18
C GLN A 328 0.33 -9.65 -14.50
N ASP A 329 1.32 -10.38 -13.98
CA ASP A 329 1.42 -11.84 -14.15
C ASP A 329 0.41 -12.62 -13.29
N PHE A 330 -0.19 -11.97 -12.29
CA PHE A 330 -1.20 -12.55 -11.41
C PHE A 330 -2.61 -12.15 -11.86
N GLU A 331 -3.58 -13.05 -11.80
CA GLU A 331 -4.98 -12.68 -11.92
C GLU A 331 -5.45 -11.95 -10.66
N ARG A 332 -5.06 -12.47 -9.49
CA ARG A 332 -5.53 -12.04 -8.18
C ARG A 332 -4.36 -11.84 -7.23
N TRP A 333 -4.24 -10.62 -6.73
CA TRP A 333 -3.14 -10.25 -5.84
C TRP A 333 -3.64 -9.34 -4.73
N GLY A 334 -2.89 -9.26 -3.64
CA GLY A 334 -3.24 -8.45 -2.48
C GLY A 334 -2.09 -7.58 -2.00
N VAL A 335 -2.40 -6.71 -1.05
CA VAL A 335 -1.43 -5.91 -0.33
C VAL A 335 -1.70 -5.98 1.17
N LEU A 336 -0.64 -6.05 1.96
CA LEU A 336 -0.64 -5.88 3.40
C LEU A 336 0.29 -4.70 3.75
N THR A 337 -0.22 -3.70 4.46
CA THR A 337 0.56 -2.51 4.85
C THR A 337 0.78 -2.50 6.36
N ILE A 338 2.02 -2.75 6.78
CA ILE A 338 2.39 -2.91 8.19
C ILE A 338 2.89 -1.57 8.73
N GLY A 339 2.04 -0.91 9.51
CA GLY A 339 2.30 0.39 10.15
C GLY A 339 1.81 0.41 11.60
N THR A 340 1.12 1.48 11.99
CA THR A 340 0.42 1.56 13.29
C THR A 340 -0.62 0.46 13.43
N GLY A 341 -1.35 0.18 12.34
CA GLY A 341 -2.19 -1.00 12.17
C GLY A 341 -1.74 -1.86 11.00
N LEU A 342 -2.61 -2.79 10.58
CA LEU A 342 -2.44 -3.60 9.39
C LEU A 342 -3.48 -3.19 8.33
N GLY A 343 -3.08 -2.37 7.37
CA GLY A 343 -3.91 -2.10 6.20
C GLY A 343 -3.89 -3.29 5.25
N ASN A 344 -4.98 -3.47 4.51
CA ASN A 344 -5.11 -4.58 3.58
C ASN A 344 -6.02 -4.23 2.41
N ALA A 345 -5.70 -4.73 1.23
CA ALA A 345 -6.56 -4.70 0.05
C ALA A 345 -6.28 -5.90 -0.86
N ARG A 346 -7.27 -6.31 -1.65
CA ARG A 346 -7.15 -7.37 -2.64
C ARG A 346 -7.73 -6.92 -3.97
N PHE A 347 -7.04 -7.29 -5.03
CA PHE A 347 -7.27 -6.84 -6.39
C PHE A 347 -7.45 -8.01 -7.36
N THR A 348 -8.17 -7.73 -8.44
CA THR A 348 -8.24 -8.54 -9.66
C THR A 348 -7.73 -7.70 -10.82
N ASN A 349 -6.72 -8.17 -11.54
CA ASN A 349 -6.23 -7.47 -12.72
C ASN A 349 -7.28 -7.48 -13.85
N ARG A 350 -7.50 -6.31 -14.45
CA ARG A 350 -8.38 -6.19 -15.61
C ARG A 350 -7.60 -6.55 -16.85
N ARG A 351 -7.81 -7.75 -17.37
CA ARG A 351 -7.25 -8.14 -18.67
C ARG A 351 -8.01 -7.45 -19.79
N ASP A 352 -7.26 -6.85 -20.72
CA ASP A 352 -7.83 -6.49 -22.03
C ASP A 352 -8.36 -7.76 -22.68
N LYS A 353 -9.64 -7.78 -23.05
CA LYS A 353 -10.31 -8.94 -23.64
C LYS A 353 -9.58 -9.47 -24.87
N ASP A 354 -8.92 -8.58 -25.62
CA ASP A 354 -8.14 -8.93 -26.81
C ASP A 354 -6.76 -9.53 -26.50
N LYS A 355 -6.12 -9.13 -25.38
CA LYS A 355 -4.88 -9.76 -24.90
C LYS A 355 -5.15 -11.13 -24.29
N ALA A 356 -6.19 -11.24 -23.46
CA ALA A 356 -6.61 -12.49 -22.84
C ALA A 356 -7.00 -13.55 -23.88
N LYS A 357 -7.59 -13.15 -25.01
CA LYS A 357 -7.89 -14.06 -26.12
C LYS A 357 -6.60 -14.56 -26.80
N LYS A 358 -5.64 -13.67 -27.06
CA LYS A 358 -4.35 -14.03 -27.69
C LYS A 358 -3.48 -14.92 -26.79
N GLU A 359 -3.49 -14.71 -25.48
CA GLU A 359 -2.76 -15.58 -24.54
C GLU A 359 -3.38 -16.98 -24.46
N ARG A 360 -4.71 -17.07 -24.39
CA ARG A 360 -5.43 -18.37 -24.45
C ARG A 360 -5.20 -19.11 -25.76
N GLU A 361 -5.05 -18.39 -26.87
CA GLU A 361 -4.70 -18.99 -28.17
C GLU A 361 -3.24 -19.49 -28.17
N LYS A 362 -2.29 -18.70 -27.64
CA LYS A 362 -0.88 -19.12 -27.50
C LYS A 362 -0.69 -20.33 -26.59
N ASP A 363 -1.40 -20.42 -25.48
CA ASP A 363 -1.30 -21.56 -24.57
C ASP A 363 -1.89 -22.82 -25.19
N LYS A 364 -3.00 -22.70 -25.93
CA LYS A 364 -3.56 -23.82 -26.72
C LYS A 364 -2.63 -24.28 -27.84
N ASP A 365 -1.89 -23.37 -28.46
CA ASP A 365 -0.92 -23.72 -29.49
C ASP A 365 0.32 -24.43 -28.89
N LYS A 366 0.80 -23.98 -27.73
CA LYS A 366 1.86 -24.68 -26.97
C LYS A 366 1.43 -26.08 -26.51
N GLU A 367 0.17 -26.24 -26.12
CA GLU A 367 -0.38 -27.54 -25.73
C GLU A 367 -0.49 -28.49 -26.94
N LYS A 368 -0.96 -28.00 -28.08
CA LYS A 368 -1.02 -28.76 -29.34
C LYS A 368 0.35 -29.15 -29.87
N ASP A 369 1.36 -28.30 -29.74
CA ASP A 369 2.72 -28.61 -30.16
C ASP A 369 3.39 -29.65 -29.25
N LYS A 370 3.11 -29.62 -27.93
CA LYS A 370 3.52 -30.69 -27.02
C LYS A 370 2.87 -32.02 -27.36
N ASP A 371 1.59 -32.01 -27.75
CA ASP A 371 0.85 -33.23 -28.08
C ASP A 371 1.28 -33.83 -29.43
N LYS A 372 1.63 -32.99 -30.42
CA LYS A 372 2.25 -33.43 -31.68
C LYS A 372 3.66 -34.00 -31.46
N GLY A 373 4.49 -33.34 -30.65
CA GLY A 373 5.82 -33.83 -30.32
C GLY A 373 5.83 -35.18 -29.60
N LYS A 374 4.75 -35.50 -28.86
CA LYS A 374 4.57 -36.81 -28.20
C LYS A 374 4.17 -37.91 -29.20
N LYS A 375 3.25 -37.60 -30.14
CA LYS A 375 2.83 -38.54 -31.21
C LYS A 375 3.95 -38.87 -32.21
N ASP A 376 4.82 -37.91 -32.52
CA ASP A 376 5.98 -38.14 -33.40
C ASP A 376 7.08 -38.98 -32.74
N LYS A 377 7.11 -39.03 -31.40
CA LYS A 377 8.02 -39.88 -30.63
C LYS A 377 7.53 -41.32 -30.56
N ASP A 378 6.24 -41.51 -30.30
CA ASP A 378 5.60 -42.85 -30.22
C ASP A 378 5.54 -43.57 -31.58
N SER A 379 5.58 -42.83 -32.69
CA SER A 379 5.61 -43.40 -34.05
C SER A 379 7.03 -43.78 -34.52
N LYS A 380 8.09 -43.22 -33.94
CA LYS A 380 9.48 -43.62 -34.20
C LYS A 380 9.95 -44.82 -33.40
N GLU A 381 9.32 -45.13 -32.27
CA GLU A 381 9.62 -46.33 -31.46
C GLU A 381 8.89 -47.60 -31.93
N LYS A 382 8.00 -47.50 -32.93
CA LYS A 382 7.23 -48.63 -33.50
C LYS A 382 7.59 -48.99 -34.94
N ALA A 383 8.64 -48.41 -35.51
CA ALA A 383 9.11 -48.65 -36.87
C ALA A 383 10.40 -49.47 -36.90
#